data_AF-A0A6A6S0A0-F1
#
_entry.id   AF-A0A6A6S0A0-F1
#
_cell.length_a   1.000
_cell.length_b   1.000
_cell.length_c   1.000
_cell.angle_alpha   90.00
_cell.angle_beta   90.00
_cell.angle_gamma   90.00
#
_symmetry.space_group_name_H-M   'P 1'
#
loop_
_entity.id
_entity.type
_entity.pdbx_description
1 polymer ?
#
loop_
_entity_poly.entity_id
_entity_poly.type
_entity_poly.pdbx_seq_one_letter_code
_entity_poly.pdbx_strand_id
1 'polypeptide(L)'
;MFDAKRICTIQRIVFFTSFLLLVIFVTIFSQNPPTFSQETTPTTSDTERSYPQQFHGFISDDPSGWASRPLSKQGGFLITQYNETYKVAYGVSMFHALHCVEMLRVMITPEEEEGHMMHLASGIESQVGDTRRHLVHCLDYIIQVLKCGGDATIEPPTLTLDDEGNILKQEVTADGSVHICKNTDSLYDLATKSEVMPLPWFEARSGDTVEDLFGQLLHSA
;
A
#
# COMPACT_ATOMS: atom_id res chain seq x y z
N MET A 1 -13.98 27.84 -57.79
CA MET A 1 -12.56 28.25 -57.88
C MET A 1 -12.20 28.91 -56.56
N PHE A 2 -11.57 28.20 -55.63
CA PHE A 2 -11.21 28.77 -54.32
C PHE A 2 -10.07 29.77 -54.51
N ASP A 3 -10.27 30.99 -54.01
CA ASP A 3 -9.33 32.10 -54.12
C ASP A 3 -8.06 31.78 -53.32
N ALA A 4 -6.95 31.57 -54.03
CA ALA A 4 -5.64 31.22 -53.47
C ALA A 4 -5.17 32.21 -52.38
N LYS A 5 -5.62 33.48 -52.43
CA LYS A 5 -5.33 34.45 -51.38
C LYS A 5 -6.02 34.11 -50.07
N ARG A 6 -7.25 33.60 -50.09
CA ARG A 6 -7.98 33.20 -48.88
C ARG A 6 -7.36 31.97 -48.23
N ILE A 7 -6.89 31.01 -49.02
CA ILE A 7 -6.21 29.81 -48.52
C ILE A 7 -4.89 30.19 -47.81
N CYS A 8 -4.11 31.09 -48.40
CA CYS A 8 -2.85 31.54 -47.80
C CYS A 8 -3.06 32.30 -46.49
N THR A 9 -4.11 33.13 -46.41
CA THR A 9 -4.47 33.85 -45.18
C THR A 9 -4.92 32.91 -44.07
N ILE A 10 -5.76 31.92 -44.38
CA ILE A 10 -6.23 30.93 -43.39
C ILE A 10 -5.06 30.09 -42.86
N GLN A 11 -4.16 29.65 -43.75
CA GLN A 11 -2.99 28.89 -43.35
C GLN A 11 -2.09 29.69 -42.40
N ARG A 12 -1.85 30.98 -42.68
CA ARG A 12 -1.07 31.85 -41.79
C ARG A 12 -1.72 32.02 -40.42
N ILE A 13 -3.05 32.15 -40.35
CA ILE A 13 -3.77 32.27 -39.09
C ILE A 13 -3.64 30.98 -38.28
N VAL A 14 -3.85 29.82 -38.89
CA VAL A 14 -3.74 28.51 -38.20
C VAL A 14 -2.32 28.27 -37.68
N PHE A 15 -1.29 28.60 -38.46
CA PHE A 15 0.10 28.50 -38.00
C PHE A 15 0.38 29.43 -36.82
N PHE A 16 -0.09 30.68 -36.87
CA PHE A 16 0.11 31.63 -35.77
C PHE A 16 -0.63 31.24 -34.51
N THR A 17 -1.87 30.77 -34.60
CA THR A 17 -2.66 30.35 -33.43
C THR A 17 -2.08 29.08 -32.82
N SER A 18 -1.65 28.11 -33.63
CA SER A 18 -1.04 26.88 -33.14
C SER A 18 0.32 27.14 -32.47
N PHE A 19 1.14 28.05 -33.05
CA PHE A 19 2.39 28.48 -32.43
C PHE A 19 2.15 29.22 -31.10
N LEU A 20 1.16 30.12 -31.05
CA LEU A 20 0.83 30.85 -29.82
C LEU A 20 0.35 29.90 -28.72
N LEU A 21 -0.48 28.92 -29.04
CA LEU A 21 -0.94 27.90 -28.08
C LEU A 21 0.21 27.04 -27.56
N LEU A 22 1.17 26.68 -28.42
CA LEU A 22 2.34 25.92 -28.02
C LEU A 22 3.27 26.73 -27.11
N VAL A 23 3.48 28.01 -27.40
CA VAL A 23 4.25 28.91 -26.52
C VAL A 23 3.56 29.07 -25.16
N ILE A 24 2.24 29.28 -25.13
CA ILE A 24 1.46 29.36 -23.89
C ILE A 24 1.61 28.07 -23.08
N PHE A 25 1.43 26.91 -23.72
CA PHE A 25 1.59 25.61 -23.09
C PHE A 25 3.00 25.48 -22.47
N VAL A 26 4.06 25.72 -23.24
CA VAL A 26 5.44 25.64 -22.73
C VAL A 26 5.69 26.61 -21.57
N THR A 27 5.14 27.83 -21.61
CA THR A 27 5.30 28.79 -20.50
C THR A 27 4.56 28.37 -19.24
N ILE A 28 3.33 27.83 -19.35
CA ILE A 28 2.56 27.36 -18.18
C ILE A 28 3.26 26.18 -17.50
N PHE A 29 3.75 25.22 -18.30
CA PHE A 29 4.46 24.03 -17.78
C PHE A 29 5.89 24.32 -17.33
N SER A 30 6.54 25.36 -17.87
CA SER A 30 7.86 25.82 -17.38
C SER A 30 7.76 26.63 -16.09
N GLN A 31 6.65 27.32 -15.84
CA GLN A 31 6.44 28.12 -14.62
C GLN A 31 5.86 27.29 -13.47
N ASN A 32 5.24 26.15 -13.77
CA ASN A 32 4.76 25.18 -12.79
C ASN A 32 5.38 23.81 -13.11
N PRO A 33 6.69 23.59 -12.86
CA PRO A 33 7.18 22.23 -12.82
C PRO A 33 6.30 21.46 -11.83
N PRO A 34 5.88 20.20 -12.12
CA PRO A 34 5.25 19.39 -11.10
C PRO A 34 6.20 19.39 -9.91
N THR A 35 5.74 19.92 -8.78
CA THR A 35 6.47 19.88 -7.53
C THR A 35 6.61 18.42 -7.16
N PHE A 36 7.66 17.77 -7.65
CA PHE A 36 8.16 16.55 -7.06
C PHE A 36 8.56 16.97 -5.66
N SER A 37 7.74 16.57 -4.69
CA SER A 37 7.96 16.84 -3.28
C SER A 37 9.44 16.62 -2.99
N GLN A 38 10.12 17.68 -2.54
CA GLN A 38 11.47 17.54 -2.03
C GLN A 38 11.44 16.39 -1.03
N GLU A 39 12.28 15.40 -1.31
CA GLU A 39 12.63 14.33 -0.41
C GLU A 39 13.03 14.96 0.92
N THR A 40 12.09 14.98 1.86
CA THR A 40 12.40 15.20 3.26
C THR A 40 13.32 14.06 3.62
N THR A 41 14.62 14.35 3.65
CA THR A 41 15.62 13.44 4.19
C THR A 41 15.07 12.95 5.53
N PRO A 42 14.79 11.65 5.71
CA PRO A 42 14.28 11.15 6.98
C PRO A 42 15.33 11.52 8.01
N THR A 43 14.97 12.43 8.91
CA THR A 43 15.83 12.75 10.05
C THR A 43 15.87 11.47 10.85
N THR A 44 17.05 10.87 10.88
CA THR A 44 17.46 9.68 11.61
C THR A 44 16.93 9.70 13.05
N SER A 45 15.70 9.22 13.24
CA SER A 45 15.16 8.82 14.53
C SER A 45 14.07 7.75 14.36
N ASP A 46 14.08 7.01 13.26
CA ASP A 46 13.46 5.69 13.25
C ASP A 46 14.28 4.86 14.23
N THR A 47 13.87 4.88 15.50
CA THR A 47 14.30 3.88 16.48
C THR A 47 13.98 2.54 15.85
N GLU A 48 15.00 1.93 15.27
CA GLU A 48 14.98 0.59 14.74
C GLU A 48 14.66 -0.35 15.90
N ARG A 49 13.37 -0.51 16.16
CA ARG A 49 12.90 -1.47 17.14
C ARG A 49 13.05 -2.81 16.46
N SER A 50 14.23 -3.41 16.59
CA SER A 50 14.41 -4.83 16.35
C SER A 50 13.36 -5.52 17.22
N TYR A 51 12.32 -6.09 16.61
CA TYR A 51 11.28 -6.83 17.32
C TYR A 51 11.89 -8.17 17.72
N PRO A 52 12.41 -8.33 18.94
CA PRO A 52 13.14 -9.53 19.30
C PRO A 52 12.07 -10.59 19.58
N GLN A 53 12.05 -11.65 18.77
CA GLN A 53 11.44 -12.94 19.12
C GLN A 53 9.93 -12.98 19.39
N GLN A 54 9.18 -11.86 19.37
CA GLN A 54 7.73 -11.94 19.50
C GLN A 54 7.12 -12.75 18.35
N PHE A 55 7.76 -12.76 17.17
CA PHE A 55 7.26 -13.53 16.03
C PHE A 55 7.35 -15.06 16.16
N HIS A 56 8.01 -15.60 17.20
CA HIS A 56 8.13 -17.05 17.38
C HIS A 56 6.85 -17.77 17.83
N GLY A 57 5.84 -17.04 18.32
CA GLY A 57 4.51 -17.58 18.62
C GLY A 57 3.53 -17.63 17.43
N PHE A 58 3.98 -17.20 16.24
CA PHE A 58 3.11 -17.03 15.05
C PHE A 58 3.21 -18.18 14.03
N ILE A 59 4.00 -19.22 14.33
CA ILE A 59 4.18 -20.42 13.47
C ILE A 59 3.84 -21.70 14.26
N SER A 60 3.25 -21.55 15.45
CA SER A 60 2.63 -22.66 16.18
C SER A 60 1.16 -22.74 15.82
N ASP A 61 0.60 -23.95 15.81
CA ASP A 61 -0.85 -24.23 15.66
C ASP A 61 -1.71 -23.66 16.80
N ASP A 62 -1.21 -22.66 17.51
CA ASP A 62 -1.87 -22.02 18.63
C ASP A 62 -2.74 -20.86 18.11
N PRO A 63 -4.07 -21.02 18.06
CA PRO A 63 -4.98 -19.95 17.68
C PRO A 63 -4.89 -18.72 18.61
N SER A 64 -4.24 -18.82 19.78
CA SER A 64 -4.02 -17.69 20.69
C SER A 64 -2.94 -16.70 20.21
N GLY A 65 -2.02 -17.14 19.34
CA GLY A 65 -0.98 -16.28 18.77
C GLY A 65 -1.56 -15.13 17.94
N TRP A 66 -2.68 -15.36 17.25
CA TRP A 66 -3.45 -14.33 16.53
C TRP A 66 -4.21 -13.37 17.44
N ALA A 67 -4.76 -13.88 18.55
CA ALA A 67 -5.47 -13.05 19.55
C ALA A 67 -4.55 -11.97 20.17
N SER A 68 -3.22 -12.13 20.04
CA SER A 68 -2.22 -11.14 20.43
C SER A 68 -2.05 -9.98 19.44
N ARG A 69 -2.87 -9.91 18.37
CA ARG A 69 -2.85 -8.83 17.37
C ARG A 69 -4.06 -7.89 17.51
N PRO A 70 -4.30 -7.28 18.67
CA PRO A 70 -5.40 -6.35 18.77
C PRO A 70 -5.10 -5.16 17.86
N LEU A 71 -5.97 -4.93 16.87
CA LEU A 71 -6.31 -3.56 16.52
C LEU A 71 -6.63 -2.82 17.83
N SER A 72 -6.48 -1.49 17.85
CA SER A 72 -6.95 -0.75 19.03
C SER A 72 -8.43 -1.10 19.29
N LYS A 73 -8.93 -0.84 20.51
CA LYS A 73 -10.36 -1.07 20.81
C LYS A 73 -11.30 -0.34 19.84
N GLN A 74 -10.79 0.67 19.12
CA GLN A 74 -11.46 1.45 18.09
C GLN A 74 -10.98 1.07 16.67
N GLY A 75 -10.51 -0.16 16.43
CA GLY A 75 -10.15 -0.64 15.09
C GLY A 75 -8.90 -0.02 14.47
N GLY A 76 -8.11 0.76 15.23
CA GLY A 76 -6.94 1.47 14.72
C GLY A 76 -7.23 2.83 14.09
N PHE A 77 -8.45 3.37 14.21
CA PHE A 77 -8.79 4.70 13.72
C PHE A 77 -8.21 5.83 14.60
N LEU A 78 -7.87 6.95 13.97
CA LEU A 78 -7.61 8.23 14.63
C LEU A 78 -8.91 9.00 14.77
N ILE A 79 -9.39 9.19 15.99
CA ILE A 79 -10.64 9.89 16.26
C ILE A 79 -10.36 11.37 16.52
N THR A 80 -10.92 12.23 15.67
CA THR A 80 -10.78 13.69 15.73
C THR A 80 -12.11 14.34 16.12
N GLN A 81 -12.05 15.51 16.75
CA GLN A 81 -13.24 16.32 17.01
C GLN A 81 -13.50 17.20 15.78
N TYR A 82 -14.67 17.04 15.15
CA TYR A 82 -15.05 17.84 13.97
C TYR A 82 -15.74 19.15 14.39
N ASN A 83 -16.68 19.05 15.34
CA ASN A 83 -17.34 20.18 15.99
C ASN A 83 -17.72 19.79 17.43
N GLU A 84 -18.46 20.60 18.19
CA GLU A 84 -18.79 20.30 19.59
C GLU A 84 -19.55 18.97 19.81
N THR A 85 -20.28 18.49 18.80
CA THR A 85 -21.19 17.34 18.91
C THR A 85 -20.75 16.11 18.12
N TYR A 86 -19.86 16.26 17.14
CA TYR A 86 -19.52 15.22 16.19
C TYR A 86 -18.02 14.92 16.15
N LYS A 87 -17.69 13.63 16.10
CA LYS A 87 -16.33 13.11 15.98
C LYS A 87 -16.16 12.42 14.63
N VAL A 88 -15.01 12.65 14.00
CA VAL A 88 -14.67 12.08 12.70
C VAL A 88 -13.50 11.13 12.85
N ALA A 89 -13.60 9.95 12.23
CA ALA A 89 -12.56 8.91 12.26
C ALA A 89 -11.73 8.91 10.98
N TYR A 90 -10.42 8.98 11.11
CA TYR A 90 -9.46 8.81 10.03
C TYR A 90 -8.85 7.41 10.12
N GLY A 91 -8.68 6.77 8.96
CA GLY A 91 -7.91 5.53 8.86
C GLY A 91 -6.41 5.80 8.93
N VAL A 92 -5.68 4.76 9.34
CA VAL A 92 -4.24 4.67 9.10
C VAL A 92 -4.04 3.41 8.28
N SER A 93 -3.36 3.51 7.13
CA SER A 93 -3.29 2.43 6.16
C SER A 93 -2.71 1.12 6.72
N MET A 94 -1.74 1.19 7.63
CA MET A 94 -1.27 0.00 8.35
C MET A 94 -2.41 -0.73 9.06
N PHE A 95 -3.27 -0.03 9.82
CA PHE A 95 -4.38 -0.65 10.54
C PHE A 95 -5.49 -1.14 9.60
N HIS A 96 -5.75 -0.42 8.52
CA HIS A 96 -6.71 -0.88 7.51
C HIS A 96 -6.23 -2.17 6.82
N ALA A 97 -4.95 -2.25 6.44
CA ALA A 97 -4.37 -3.46 5.88
C ALA A 97 -4.45 -4.66 6.86
N LEU A 98 -4.18 -4.43 8.15
CA LEU A 98 -4.34 -5.45 9.19
C LEU A 98 -5.80 -5.90 9.33
N HIS A 99 -6.76 -4.98 9.27
CA HIS A 99 -8.18 -5.30 9.26
C HIS A 99 -8.57 -6.19 8.05
N CYS A 100 -8.09 -5.87 6.85
CA CYS A 100 -8.33 -6.68 5.66
C CYS A 100 -7.78 -8.10 5.79
N VAL A 101 -6.59 -8.28 6.36
CA VAL A 101 -6.01 -9.61 6.58
C VAL A 101 -6.84 -10.41 7.60
N GLU A 102 -7.37 -9.79 8.65
CA GLU A 102 -8.29 -10.48 9.57
C GLU A 102 -9.59 -10.89 8.88
N MET A 103 -10.15 -10.03 8.01
CA MET A 103 -11.34 -10.39 7.23
C MET A 103 -11.08 -11.60 6.32
N LEU A 104 -9.90 -11.66 5.67
CA LEU A 104 -9.50 -12.82 4.88
C LEU A 104 -9.41 -14.08 5.74
N ARG A 105 -8.83 -13.98 6.94
CA ARG A 105 -8.75 -15.10 7.89
C ARG A 105 -10.13 -15.65 8.21
N VAL A 106 -11.06 -14.80 8.64
CA VAL A 106 -12.43 -15.21 8.99
C VAL A 106 -13.11 -15.92 7.83
N MET A 107 -12.90 -15.48 6.58
CA MET A 107 -13.48 -16.13 5.40
C MET A 107 -12.89 -17.50 5.10
N ILE A 108 -11.59 -17.73 5.36
CA ILE A 108 -10.91 -18.99 5.04
C ILE A 108 -10.87 -19.99 6.20
N THR A 109 -11.09 -19.53 7.43
CA THR A 109 -11.24 -20.39 8.60
C THR A 109 -12.73 -20.55 8.89
N PRO A 110 -13.41 -21.60 8.41
CA PRO A 110 -14.78 -21.84 8.81
C PRO A 110 -14.83 -21.97 10.33
N GLU A 111 -15.69 -21.19 10.98
CA GLU A 111 -16.12 -21.46 12.35
C GLU A 111 -16.72 -22.86 12.39
N GLU A 112 -16.42 -23.62 13.44
CA GLU A 112 -16.97 -24.96 13.66
C GLU A 112 -18.48 -24.94 13.99
N GLU A 113 -19.20 -23.85 13.71
CA GLU A 113 -20.65 -23.79 13.87
C GLU A 113 -21.35 -24.27 12.60
N GLU A 114 -21.81 -25.52 12.70
CA GLU A 114 -23.00 -26.09 12.09
C GLU A 114 -23.46 -25.50 10.74
N GLY A 115 -22.90 -26.06 9.67
CA GLY A 115 -23.66 -26.38 8.47
C GLY A 115 -23.91 -25.22 7.51
N HIS A 116 -23.42 -25.42 6.28
CA HIS A 116 -23.62 -24.60 5.09
C HIS A 116 -22.66 -23.41 4.98
N MET A 117 -21.47 -23.66 4.42
CA MET A 117 -21.20 -23.27 3.02
C MET A 117 -19.80 -23.73 2.57
N MET A 118 -19.74 -24.10 1.30
CA MET A 118 -18.55 -24.44 0.49
C MET A 118 -17.99 -25.86 0.62
N HIS A 119 -18.71 -26.81 0.01
CA HIS A 119 -18.11 -28.00 -0.58
C HIS A 119 -17.17 -27.59 -1.73
N LEU A 120 -15.91 -27.26 -1.42
CA LEU A 120 -14.82 -27.43 -2.37
C LEU A 120 -13.92 -28.56 -1.84
N ALA A 121 -13.77 -29.60 -2.67
CA ALA A 121 -12.91 -30.77 -2.48
C ALA A 121 -13.42 -31.88 -1.54
N SER A 122 -14.47 -32.59 -1.98
CA SER A 122 -14.66 -34.00 -1.63
C SER A 122 -13.48 -34.81 -2.21
N GLY A 123 -12.53 -35.23 -1.34
CA GLY A 123 -11.54 -36.25 -1.69
C GLY A 123 -10.12 -36.09 -1.15
N ILE A 124 -9.78 -35.08 -0.33
CA ILE A 124 -8.39 -34.83 0.08
C ILE A 124 -8.26 -34.48 1.57
N GLU A 125 -8.69 -35.36 2.48
CA GLU A 125 -8.61 -35.11 3.93
C GLU A 125 -7.19 -34.84 4.45
N SER A 126 -6.14 -35.36 3.80
CA SER A 126 -4.75 -35.12 4.23
C SER A 126 -4.11 -33.82 3.70
N GLN A 127 -4.56 -33.28 2.57
CA GLN A 127 -4.01 -32.03 2.04
C GLN A 127 -4.79 -30.79 2.47
N VAL A 128 -6.06 -30.95 2.87
CA VAL A 128 -6.85 -29.85 3.41
C VAL A 128 -6.27 -29.36 4.74
N GLY A 129 -5.76 -30.26 5.59
CA GLY A 129 -5.09 -29.92 6.85
C GLY A 129 -3.79 -29.14 6.65
N ASP A 130 -2.94 -29.59 5.72
CA ASP A 130 -1.67 -28.92 5.38
C ASP A 130 -1.91 -27.55 4.71
N THR A 131 -2.90 -27.47 3.81
CA THR A 131 -3.30 -26.22 3.14
C THR A 131 -3.82 -25.19 4.12
N ARG A 132 -4.70 -25.56 5.06
CA ARG A 132 -5.23 -24.64 6.07
C ARG A 132 -4.13 -24.12 6.99
N ARG A 133 -3.24 -25.01 7.46
CA ARG A 133 -2.08 -24.63 8.27
C ARG A 133 -1.18 -23.65 7.53
N HIS A 134 -0.87 -23.94 6.26
CA HIS A 134 -0.06 -23.08 5.41
C HIS A 134 -0.69 -21.69 5.25
N LEU A 135 -1.99 -21.63 4.95
CA LEU A 135 -2.73 -20.37 4.80
C LEU A 135 -2.69 -19.51 6.07
N VAL A 136 -2.90 -20.09 7.25
CA VAL A 136 -2.83 -19.35 8.52
C VAL A 136 -1.44 -18.75 8.73
N HIS A 137 -0.38 -19.53 8.51
CA HIS A 137 0.99 -19.03 8.64
C HIS A 137 1.36 -17.99 7.55
N CYS A 138 0.80 -18.10 6.34
CA CYS A 138 0.97 -17.09 5.30
C CYS A 138 0.35 -15.76 5.71
N LEU A 139 -0.89 -15.77 6.22
CA LEU A 139 -1.53 -14.57 6.74
C LEU A 139 -0.76 -13.99 7.93
N ASP A 140 -0.16 -14.87 8.76
CA ASP A 140 0.71 -14.44 9.84
C ASP A 140 1.92 -13.67 9.35
N TYR A 141 2.61 -14.20 8.34
CA TYR A 141 3.77 -13.58 7.72
C TYR A 141 3.42 -12.20 7.13
N ILE A 142 2.30 -12.10 6.42
CA ILE A 142 1.81 -10.83 5.83
C ILE A 142 1.65 -9.77 6.92
N ILE A 143 1.07 -10.11 8.07
CA ILE A 143 0.92 -9.13 9.16
C ILE A 143 2.28 -8.69 9.73
N GLN A 144 3.28 -9.57 9.80
CA GLN A 144 4.63 -9.16 10.25
C GLN A 144 5.21 -8.12 9.29
N VAL A 145 5.09 -8.38 7.99
CA VAL A 145 5.55 -7.47 6.93
C VAL A 145 4.81 -6.14 7.00
N LEU A 146 3.48 -6.15 7.14
CA LEU A 146 2.67 -4.93 7.26
C LEU A 146 3.06 -4.08 8.47
N LYS A 147 3.34 -4.71 9.62
CA LYS A 147 3.79 -4.02 10.84
C LYS A 147 5.22 -3.48 10.72
N CYS A 148 6.10 -4.22 10.05
CA CYS A 148 7.49 -3.81 9.81
C CYS A 148 7.56 -2.66 8.79
N GLY A 149 6.71 -2.71 7.76
CA GLY A 149 6.57 -1.66 6.75
C GLY A 149 5.89 -0.41 7.30
N GLY A 150 4.86 -0.57 8.13
CA GLY A 150 4.25 0.49 8.93
C GLY A 150 3.71 1.66 8.12
N ASP A 151 2.87 1.41 7.12
CA ASP A 151 2.31 2.49 6.31
C ASP A 151 1.45 3.46 7.16
N ALA A 152 2.02 4.62 7.45
CA ALA A 152 1.44 5.65 8.27
C ALA A 152 0.51 6.61 7.51
N THR A 153 0.22 6.32 6.23
CA THR A 153 -0.68 7.12 5.40
C THR A 153 -2.03 7.31 6.09
N ILE A 154 -2.49 8.56 6.11
CA ILE A 154 -3.78 8.93 6.68
C ILE A 154 -4.84 8.76 5.60
N GLU A 155 -5.86 7.97 5.91
CA GLU A 155 -7.00 7.74 5.03
C GLU A 155 -8.17 8.61 5.49
N PRO A 156 -8.47 9.70 4.77
CA PRO A 156 -9.57 10.58 5.14
C PRO A 156 -10.91 9.85 4.98
N PRO A 157 -11.88 10.15 5.85
CA PRO A 157 -13.20 9.62 5.66
C PRO A 157 -13.93 10.33 4.52
N THR A 158 -14.73 9.57 3.80
CA THR A 158 -15.81 10.13 2.97
C THR A 158 -16.99 10.48 3.86
N LEU A 159 -17.44 11.73 3.79
CA LEU A 159 -18.61 12.22 4.53
C LEU A 159 -19.81 12.36 3.57
N THR A 160 -20.95 11.83 3.98
CA THR A 160 -22.24 12.12 3.34
C THR A 160 -23.00 13.10 4.21
N LEU A 161 -23.44 14.22 3.63
CA LEU A 161 -24.13 15.29 4.34
C LEU A 161 -25.62 15.37 3.94
N ASP A 162 -26.47 15.88 4.82
CA ASP A 162 -27.84 16.32 4.47
C ASP A 162 -27.83 17.73 3.83
N ASP A 163 -29.02 18.21 3.44
CA ASP A 163 -29.19 19.52 2.80
C ASP A 163 -28.82 20.68 3.76
N GLU A 164 -28.87 20.45 5.07
CA GLU A 164 -28.46 21.36 6.12
C GLU A 164 -26.97 21.29 6.46
N GLY A 165 -26.21 20.36 5.86
CA GLY A 165 -24.77 20.17 6.06
C GLY A 165 -24.39 19.31 7.27
N ASN A 166 -25.34 18.61 7.90
CA ASN A 166 -25.06 17.65 8.96
C ASN A 166 -24.55 16.33 8.39
N ILE A 167 -23.63 15.68 9.10
CA ILE A 167 -23.06 14.40 8.68
C ILE A 167 -24.07 13.27 8.92
N LEU A 168 -24.55 12.67 7.83
CA LEU A 168 -25.42 11.48 7.84
C LEU A 168 -24.62 10.18 7.93
N LYS A 169 -23.46 10.14 7.27
CA LYS A 169 -22.64 8.93 7.16
C LYS A 169 -21.17 9.29 7.04
N GLN A 170 -20.33 8.43 7.60
CA GLN A 170 -18.88 8.46 7.47
C GLN A 170 -18.38 7.08 7.06
N GLU A 171 -17.50 7.01 6.07
CA GLU A 171 -16.84 5.78 5.63
C GLU A 171 -15.35 6.01 5.41
N VAL A 172 -14.51 5.03 5.76
CA VAL A 172 -13.08 5.03 5.47
C VAL A 172 -12.81 3.86 4.54
N THR A 173 -12.53 4.14 3.27
CA THR A 173 -12.46 3.11 2.21
C THR A 173 -11.07 2.93 1.62
N ALA A 174 -10.05 3.62 2.15
CA ALA A 174 -8.69 3.77 1.57
C ALA A 174 -8.64 4.35 0.13
N ASP A 175 -9.73 4.31 -0.63
CA ASP A 175 -9.79 4.73 -2.02
C ASP A 175 -9.32 6.18 -2.22
N GLY A 176 -8.43 6.36 -3.20
CA GLY A 176 -7.80 7.64 -3.50
C GLY A 176 -6.70 8.10 -2.54
N SER A 177 -6.35 7.32 -1.51
CA SER A 177 -5.25 7.66 -0.60
C SER A 177 -3.91 7.52 -1.31
N VAL A 178 -3.05 8.53 -1.17
CA VAL A 178 -1.70 8.52 -1.75
C VAL A 178 -0.74 7.99 -0.70
N HIS A 179 -0.19 6.81 -0.95
CA HIS A 179 0.74 6.13 -0.05
C HIS A 179 2.18 6.64 -0.24
N ILE A 180 2.92 6.77 0.86
CA ILE A 180 4.36 7.05 0.83
C ILE A 180 5.10 5.73 1.04
N CYS A 181 5.43 5.06 -0.05
CA CYS A 181 6.05 3.74 -0.04
C CYS A 181 7.57 3.81 0.14
N LYS A 182 8.15 2.73 0.67
CA LYS A 182 9.59 2.48 0.55
C LYS A 182 9.93 2.20 -0.92
N ASN A 183 11.06 2.73 -1.39
CA ASN A 183 11.57 2.37 -2.71
C ASN A 183 11.98 0.90 -2.73
N THR A 184 11.45 0.12 -3.67
CA THR A 184 11.73 -1.31 -3.82
C THR A 184 12.44 -1.64 -5.14
N ASP A 185 12.78 -0.64 -5.95
CA ASP A 185 13.36 -0.83 -7.29
C ASP A 185 14.67 -1.62 -7.22
N SER A 186 15.53 -1.33 -6.25
CA SER A 186 16.79 -2.06 -6.02
C SER A 186 16.57 -3.55 -5.75
N LEU A 187 15.50 -3.90 -5.04
CA LEU A 187 15.15 -5.27 -4.71
C LEU A 187 14.68 -6.02 -5.97
N TYR A 188 13.81 -5.38 -6.76
CA TYR A 188 13.36 -5.91 -8.04
C TYR A 188 14.51 -6.11 -9.02
N ASP A 189 15.34 -5.08 -9.18
CA ASP A 189 16.48 -5.11 -10.09
C ASP A 189 17.46 -6.23 -9.73
N LEU A 190 17.80 -6.38 -8.44
CA LEU A 190 18.70 -7.43 -8.00
C LEU A 190 18.11 -8.82 -8.22
N ALA A 191 16.83 -9.01 -7.88
CA ALA A 191 16.13 -10.27 -8.09
C ALA A 191 16.11 -10.65 -9.58
N THR A 192 15.69 -9.75 -10.45
CA THR A 192 15.66 -9.99 -11.90
C THR A 192 17.04 -10.22 -12.50
N LYS A 193 18.08 -9.48 -12.05
CA LYS A 193 19.46 -9.75 -12.46
C LYS A 193 19.91 -11.15 -12.05
N SER A 194 19.53 -11.59 -10.84
CA SER A 194 19.91 -12.90 -10.31
C SER A 194 19.32 -14.09 -11.09
N GLU A 195 18.17 -13.89 -11.75
CA GLU A 195 17.54 -14.90 -12.61
C GLU A 195 18.39 -15.21 -13.86
N VAL A 196 19.09 -14.21 -14.38
CA VAL A 196 19.94 -14.33 -15.58
C VAL A 196 21.37 -14.71 -15.19
N MET A 197 21.88 -14.11 -14.12
CA MET A 197 23.23 -14.33 -13.62
C MET A 197 23.20 -14.61 -12.11
N PRO A 198 23.44 -15.85 -11.67
CA PRO A 198 23.43 -16.19 -10.26
C PRO A 198 24.37 -15.31 -9.44
N LEU A 199 23.87 -14.79 -8.33
CA LEU A 199 24.69 -14.02 -7.38
C LEU A 199 25.73 -14.93 -6.71
N PRO A 200 26.89 -14.38 -6.29
CA PRO A 200 27.84 -15.13 -5.48
C PRO A 200 27.19 -15.70 -4.22
N TRP A 201 27.60 -16.90 -3.81
CA TRP A 201 27.13 -17.48 -2.56
C TRP A 201 27.60 -16.67 -1.35
N PHE A 202 26.73 -16.54 -0.35
CA PHE A 202 26.98 -15.90 0.93
C PHE A 202 26.20 -16.64 2.02
N GLU A 203 26.63 -16.50 3.27
CA GLU A 203 25.92 -17.01 4.45
C GLU A 203 25.18 -15.85 5.14
N ALA A 204 23.85 -15.83 5.03
CA ALA A 204 23.00 -14.81 5.66
C ALA A 204 22.89 -15.01 7.17
N ARG A 205 22.91 -13.92 7.93
CA ARG A 205 22.64 -13.88 9.36
C ARG A 205 21.27 -13.28 9.63
N SER A 206 20.77 -13.51 10.84
CA SER A 206 19.50 -12.94 11.28
C SER A 206 19.55 -11.42 11.26
N GLY A 207 18.65 -10.81 10.49
CA GLY A 207 18.56 -9.36 10.34
C GLY A 207 19.33 -8.81 9.14
N ASP A 208 20.12 -9.62 8.42
CA ASP A 208 20.81 -9.17 7.22
C ASP A 208 19.78 -8.73 6.15
N THR A 209 20.03 -7.59 5.52
CA THR A 209 19.24 -7.04 4.41
C THR A 209 19.93 -7.24 3.07
N VAL A 210 19.21 -6.94 1.98
CA VAL A 210 19.79 -6.95 0.62
C VAL A 210 20.90 -5.91 0.53
N GLU A 211 20.73 -4.76 1.15
CA GLU A 211 21.68 -3.67 1.19
C GLU A 211 22.97 -4.09 1.92
N ASP A 212 22.87 -4.81 3.03
CA ASP A 212 24.02 -5.30 3.81
C ASP A 212 24.89 -6.28 3.00
N LEU A 213 24.24 -7.15 2.22
CA LEU A 213 24.90 -8.26 1.55
C LEU A 213 25.31 -7.92 0.12
N PHE A 214 24.56 -7.04 -0.55
CA PHE A 214 24.67 -6.77 -1.98
C PHE A 214 24.69 -5.28 -2.34
N GLY A 215 24.72 -4.37 -1.37
CA GLY A 215 24.70 -2.92 -1.63
C GLY A 215 25.77 -2.45 -2.63
N GLN A 216 26.94 -3.09 -2.66
CA GLN A 216 27.98 -2.77 -3.64
C GLN A 216 27.57 -3.09 -5.09
N LEU A 217 26.75 -4.12 -5.31
CA LEU A 217 26.24 -4.48 -6.63
C LEU A 217 25.08 -3.58 -7.08
N LEU A 218 24.41 -2.91 -6.14
CA LEU A 218 23.31 -1.98 -6.42
C LEU A 218 23.81 -0.62 -6.96
N HIS A 219 25.00 -0.17 -6.55
CA HIS A 219 25.56 1.13 -6.94
C HIS A 219 26.61 1.08 -8.07
N SER A 220 26.91 -0.11 -8.60
CA SER A 220 27.94 -0.33 -9.62
C SER A 220 27.40 -0.34 -11.06
N ALA A 221 26.17 0.15 -11.28
CA ALA A 221 25.50 0.20 -12.57
C ALA A 221 25.46 1.63 -13.13
#